data_AF-A0A357LD70-F1
#
_entry.id   AF-A0A357LD70-F1
#
_cell.length_a   1.000
_cell.length_b   1.000
_cell.length_c   1.000
_cell.angle_alpha   90.00
_cell.angle_beta   90.00
_cell.angle_gamma   90.00
#
_symmetry.space_group_name_H-M   'P 1'
#
loop_
_entity.id
_entity.type
_entity.pdbx_description
1 polymer ?
#
loop_
_entity_poly.entity_id
_entity_poly.type
_entity_poly.pdbx_seq_one_letter_code
_entity_poly.pdbx_strand_id
1 'polypeptide(L)'
;MDVRTKTRRRIGGRCVMKVLLKDRLVILISETDAEQAALTAWNLAHHGHVLLARADAATAGRSLVLDDLGERDDACRAPINVVSASSDPNVRLIGNFAETPFELDGANYRSVESFWQGLKFPSAEDRARLAAMNAREARGRGARQGYQGVIEYAGAQIIPGTADHWRLMEAACRAKFAQNEAARAALLATGDRPLTHRLRRDSQTIPGVIMAEIWMRTRQWLRRDVEKGAPRQASGQRSGDIA
;
A
#
# COMPACT_ATOMS: atom_id res chain seq x y z
N MET A 1 -51.97 15.59 -35.99
CA MET A 1 -51.28 16.83 -35.61
C MET A 1 -49.79 16.60 -35.78
N ASP A 2 -49.23 17.33 -36.72
CA ASP A 2 -47.88 17.20 -37.27
C ASP A 2 -46.88 17.91 -36.34
N VAL A 3 -45.96 17.17 -35.71
CA VAL A 3 -44.87 17.76 -34.92
C VAL A 3 -43.58 17.58 -35.71
N ARG A 4 -43.26 18.64 -36.45
CA ARG A 4 -42.05 18.78 -37.27
C ARG A 4 -40.79 18.56 -36.43
N THR A 5 -40.05 17.51 -36.76
CA THR A 5 -38.65 17.31 -36.39
C THR A 5 -37.82 18.38 -37.11
N LYS A 6 -37.43 19.45 -36.40
CA LYS A 6 -36.49 20.45 -36.91
C LYS A 6 -35.07 19.86 -36.89
N THR A 7 -34.64 19.35 -38.03
CA THR A 7 -33.24 19.02 -38.32
C THR A 7 -32.41 20.31 -38.27
N ARG A 8 -31.68 20.54 -37.17
CA ARG A 8 -30.64 21.57 -37.12
C ARG A 8 -29.36 20.97 -37.69
N ARG A 9 -29.02 21.34 -38.94
CA ARG A 9 -27.63 21.28 -39.41
C ARG A 9 -26.79 22.26 -38.59
N ARG A 10 -25.69 21.80 -38.01
CA ARG A 10 -24.57 22.66 -37.59
C ARG A 10 -23.36 22.33 -38.47
N ILE A 11 -22.94 23.35 -39.21
CA ILE A 11 -21.64 23.43 -39.89
C ILE A 11 -20.69 24.09 -38.88
N GLY A 12 -19.54 23.47 -38.62
CA GLY A 12 -18.49 23.96 -37.71
C GLY A 12 -18.14 22.93 -36.64
N GLY A 13 -16.93 22.35 -36.74
CA GLY A 13 -16.48 21.19 -35.96
C GLY A 13 -16.42 21.42 -34.45
N ARG A 14 -17.52 21.11 -33.77
CA ARG A 14 -17.56 20.83 -32.34
C ARG A 14 -18.20 19.46 -32.19
N CYS A 15 -17.51 18.50 -31.56
CA CYS A 15 -18.15 17.30 -31.05
C CYS A 15 -19.31 17.73 -30.15
N VAL A 16 -20.51 17.22 -30.43
CA VAL A 16 -21.68 17.39 -29.59
C VAL A 16 -22.08 16.00 -29.14
N MET A 17 -21.39 15.46 -28.13
CA MET A 17 -21.88 14.25 -27.49
C MET A 17 -23.20 14.55 -26.77
N LYS A 18 -24.14 13.63 -26.87
CA LYS A 18 -25.37 13.69 -26.10
C LYS A 18 -25.12 13.18 -24.68
N VAL A 19 -25.57 13.94 -23.69
CA VAL A 19 -25.48 13.56 -22.27
C VAL A 19 -26.87 13.28 -21.74
N LEU A 20 -27.05 12.13 -21.08
CA LEU A 20 -28.24 11.82 -20.28
C LEU A 20 -27.86 11.75 -18.81
N LEU A 21 -28.63 12.44 -17.98
CA LEU A 21 -28.51 12.37 -16.53
C LEU A 21 -29.63 11.50 -15.97
N LYS A 22 -29.26 10.48 -15.21
CA LYS A 22 -30.17 9.68 -14.37
C LYS A 22 -29.64 9.75 -12.94
N ASP A 23 -30.50 9.40 -11.98
CA ASP A 23 -30.22 9.46 -10.54
C ASP A 23 -28.77 9.11 -10.14
N ARG A 24 -28.25 7.98 -10.62
CA ARG A 24 -26.88 7.51 -10.34
C ARG A 24 -25.97 7.37 -11.56
N LEU A 25 -26.36 7.93 -12.71
CA LEU A 25 -25.63 7.72 -13.97
C LEU A 25 -25.52 9.02 -14.78
N VAL A 26 -24.30 9.30 -15.23
CA VAL A 26 -24.03 10.19 -16.36
C VAL A 26 -23.74 9.30 -17.57
N ILE A 27 -24.56 9.40 -18.61
CA ILE A 27 -24.44 8.57 -19.81
C ILE A 27 -24.03 9.48 -20.96
N LEU A 28 -22.86 9.20 -21.55
CA LEU A 28 -22.37 9.83 -22.76
C LEU A 28 -22.76 8.95 -23.96
N ILE A 29 -23.40 9.55 -24.96
CA ILE A 29 -23.83 8.88 -26.18
C ILE A 29 -23.18 9.61 -27.35
N SER A 30 -22.33 8.90 -28.10
CA SER A 30 -21.76 9.38 -29.36
C SER A 30 -22.84 9.45 -30.44
N GLU A 31 -22.87 10.53 -31.21
CA GLU A 31 -23.76 10.70 -32.37
C GLU A 31 -23.02 10.53 -33.70
N THR A 32 -21.68 10.43 -33.65
CA THR A 32 -20.79 10.26 -34.81
C THR A 32 -19.70 9.23 -34.56
N ASP A 33 -19.12 8.67 -35.63
CA ASP A 33 -18.03 7.69 -35.55
C ASP A 33 -16.77 8.25 -34.85
N ALA A 34 -16.46 9.54 -35.07
CA ALA A 34 -15.34 10.21 -34.44
C ALA A 34 -15.52 10.33 -32.91
N GLU A 35 -16.74 10.66 -32.46
CA GLU A 35 -17.09 10.68 -31.04
C GLU A 35 -17.07 9.29 -30.43
N GLN A 36 -17.53 8.28 -31.17
CA GLN A 36 -17.48 6.90 -30.74
C GLN A 36 -16.04 6.45 -30.51
N ALA A 37 -15.13 6.73 -31.45
CA ALA A 37 -13.71 6.41 -31.31
C ALA A 37 -13.09 7.11 -30.08
N ALA A 38 -13.39 8.39 -29.86
CA ALA A 38 -12.90 9.15 -28.71
C ALA A 38 -13.45 8.58 -27.38
N LEU A 39 -14.74 8.26 -27.30
CA LEU A 39 -15.36 7.69 -26.12
C LEU A 39 -14.84 6.28 -25.81
N THR A 40 -14.61 5.46 -26.84
CA THR A 40 -14.01 4.12 -26.68
C THR A 40 -12.59 4.21 -26.15
N ALA A 41 -11.75 5.09 -26.72
CA ALA A 41 -10.39 5.30 -26.23
C ALA A 41 -10.38 5.80 -24.77
N TRP A 42 -11.26 6.77 -24.45
CA TRP A 42 -11.41 7.28 -23.09
C TRP A 42 -11.86 6.18 -22.11
N ASN A 43 -12.89 5.40 -22.46
CA ASN A 43 -13.37 4.30 -21.62
C ASN A 43 -12.28 3.25 -21.38
N LEU A 44 -11.50 2.90 -22.40
CA LEU A 44 -10.40 1.94 -22.25
C LEU A 44 -9.32 2.46 -21.29
N ALA A 45 -8.97 3.75 -21.38
CA ALA A 45 -7.94 4.36 -20.55
C ALA A 45 -8.37 4.61 -19.09
N HIS A 46 -9.68 4.73 -18.81
CA HIS A 46 -10.21 5.09 -17.49
C HIS A 46 -11.13 4.01 -16.91
N HIS A 47 -11.10 2.79 -17.47
CA HIS A 47 -11.96 1.71 -17.02
C HIS A 47 -11.67 1.37 -15.54
N GLY A 48 -12.68 1.49 -14.69
CA GLY A 48 -12.55 1.22 -13.25
C GLY A 48 -11.95 2.37 -12.44
N HIS A 49 -11.74 3.55 -13.04
CA HIS A 49 -11.33 4.75 -12.32
C HIS A 49 -12.49 5.37 -11.52
N VAL A 50 -12.15 6.21 -10.54
CA VAL A 50 -13.10 7.03 -9.79
C VAL A 50 -13.01 8.46 -10.29
N LEU A 51 -14.16 9.03 -10.66
CA LEU A 51 -14.25 10.42 -11.09
C LEU A 51 -14.88 11.27 -10.00
N LEU A 52 -14.26 12.41 -9.71
CA LEU A 52 -14.84 13.44 -8.85
C LEU A 52 -15.65 14.42 -9.69
N ALA A 53 -16.95 14.49 -9.42
CA ALA A 53 -17.83 15.46 -10.05
C ALA A 53 -17.71 16.81 -9.32
N ARG A 54 -17.25 17.86 -10.01
CA ARG A 54 -17.14 19.22 -9.47
C ARG A 54 -17.90 20.22 -10.32
N ALA A 55 -18.49 21.22 -9.67
CA ALA A 55 -18.99 22.39 -10.36
C ALA A 55 -17.80 23.22 -10.88
N ASP A 56 -17.89 23.68 -12.13
CA ASP A 56 -16.91 24.62 -12.65
C ASP A 56 -17.24 26.04 -12.17
N ALA A 57 -16.36 26.57 -11.31
CA ALA A 57 -16.46 27.93 -10.78
C ALA A 57 -16.42 28.98 -11.90
N ALA A 58 -15.71 28.72 -13.00
CA ALA A 58 -15.61 29.66 -14.13
C ALA A 58 -16.92 29.80 -14.90
N THR A 59 -17.84 28.83 -14.79
CA THR A 59 -19.12 28.84 -15.51
C THR A 59 -20.33 29.10 -14.62
N ALA A 60 -20.11 29.55 -13.37
CA ALA A 60 -21.18 29.78 -12.40
C ALA A 60 -22.13 28.56 -12.26
N GLY A 61 -21.57 27.34 -12.27
CA GLY A 61 -22.32 26.10 -12.11
C GLY A 61 -23.10 25.64 -13.36
N ARG A 62 -22.89 26.27 -14.52
CA ARG A 62 -23.51 25.84 -15.79
C ARG A 62 -22.82 24.66 -16.44
N SER A 63 -21.66 24.24 -15.93
CA SER A 63 -20.96 23.05 -16.39
C SER A 63 -20.50 22.18 -15.22
N LEU A 64 -20.39 20.89 -15.52
CA LEU A 64 -19.90 19.84 -14.64
C LEU A 64 -18.54 19.38 -15.16
N VAL A 65 -17.56 19.30 -14.28
CA VAL A 65 -16.24 18.71 -14.55
C VAL A 65 -16.16 17.36 -13.85
N LEU A 66 -15.66 16.36 -14.56
CA LEU A 66 -15.31 15.06 -13.99
C LEU A 66 -13.78 14.99 -13.94
N ASP A 67 -13.22 15.13 -12.75
CA ASP A 67 -11.79 14.94 -12.55
C ASP A 67 -11.50 13.47 -12.33
N ASP A 68 -10.53 12.93 -13.06
CA ASP A 68 -10.07 11.56 -12.83
C ASP A 68 -9.19 11.50 -11.58
N LEU A 69 -9.65 10.75 -10.56
CA LEU A 69 -8.87 10.48 -9.36
C LEU A 69 -7.99 9.23 -9.49
N GLY A 70 -8.05 8.53 -10.62
CA GLY A 70 -7.30 7.30 -10.90
C GLY A 70 -8.07 6.03 -10.56
N GLU A 71 -7.36 4.90 -10.56
CA GLU A 71 -7.92 3.58 -10.25
C GLU A 71 -8.63 3.57 -8.89
N ARG A 72 -9.78 2.89 -8.83
CA ARG A 72 -10.66 2.89 -7.65
C ARG A 72 -9.96 2.53 -6.35
N ASP A 73 -9.09 1.53 -6.36
CA ASP A 73 -8.43 1.07 -5.14
C ASP A 73 -7.49 2.13 -4.55
N ASP A 74 -6.82 2.88 -5.40
CA ASP A 74 -5.92 3.96 -4.98
C ASP A 74 -6.72 5.22 -4.64
N ALA A 75 -7.69 5.59 -5.49
CA ALA A 75 -8.56 6.74 -5.28
C ALA A 75 -9.40 6.64 -4.00
N CYS A 76 -9.95 5.45 -3.70
CA CYS A 76 -10.70 5.19 -2.48
C CYS A 76 -9.82 4.80 -1.29
N ARG A 77 -8.50 4.68 -1.47
CA ARG A 77 -7.55 4.17 -0.47
C ARG A 77 -8.01 2.83 0.13
N ALA A 78 -8.45 1.91 -0.72
CA ALA A 78 -8.92 0.59 -0.30
C ALA A 78 -7.82 -0.12 0.52
N PRO A 79 -8.11 -0.61 1.74
CA PRO A 79 -7.10 -1.23 2.58
C PRO A 79 -6.47 -2.46 1.93
N ILE A 80 -5.15 -2.60 2.05
CA ILE A 80 -4.41 -3.77 1.58
C ILE A 80 -4.33 -4.78 2.73
N ASN A 81 -4.86 -5.98 2.54
CA ASN A 81 -4.72 -7.07 3.50
C ASN A 81 -3.40 -7.82 3.27
N VAL A 82 -2.39 -7.55 4.08
CA VAL A 82 -1.08 -8.18 3.98
C VAL A 82 -1.15 -9.57 4.60
N VAL A 83 -1.20 -10.60 3.75
CA VAL A 83 -1.22 -12.00 4.18
C VAL A 83 -0.32 -12.84 3.27
N SER A 84 0.22 -13.94 3.79
CA SER A 84 1.10 -14.83 3.02
C SER A 84 0.41 -15.48 1.80
N ALA A 85 -0.93 -15.55 1.83
CA ALA A 85 -1.75 -16.11 0.76
C ALA A 85 -2.18 -15.07 -0.30
N SER A 86 -1.72 -13.82 -0.21
CA SER A 86 -2.05 -12.79 -1.20
C SER A 86 -1.64 -13.25 -2.60
N SER A 87 -2.47 -12.98 -3.62
CA SER A 87 -2.11 -13.20 -5.02
C SER A 87 -1.00 -12.24 -5.47
N ASP A 88 -1.01 -11.02 -4.93
CA ASP A 88 -0.01 -9.99 -5.21
C ASP A 88 1.36 -10.34 -4.56
N PRO A 89 2.42 -10.56 -5.36
CA PRO A 89 3.76 -10.86 -4.86
C PRO A 89 4.36 -9.73 -4.00
N ASN A 90 4.08 -8.46 -4.31
CA ASN A 90 4.56 -7.33 -3.51
C ASN A 90 3.93 -7.34 -2.12
N VAL A 91 2.63 -7.61 -2.03
CA VAL A 91 1.96 -7.77 -0.73
C VAL A 91 2.56 -8.95 0.05
N ARG A 92 2.89 -10.06 -0.62
CA ARG A 92 3.57 -11.19 0.04
C ARG A 92 4.94 -10.79 0.60
N LEU A 93 5.72 -9.96 -0.12
CA LEU A 93 7.02 -9.46 0.33
C LEU A 93 6.94 -8.61 1.61
N ILE A 94 5.84 -7.89 1.83
CA ILE A 94 5.63 -7.12 3.07
C ILE A 94 5.45 -8.07 4.27
N GLY A 95 4.73 -9.18 4.08
CA GLY A 95 4.37 -10.11 5.15
C GLY A 95 5.55 -10.78 5.85
N ASN A 96 5.31 -11.27 7.07
CA ASN A 96 6.33 -11.87 7.93
C ASN A 96 6.91 -13.19 7.40
N PHE A 97 6.15 -13.86 6.52
CA PHE A 97 6.51 -15.13 5.91
C PHE A 97 7.47 -15.00 4.72
N ALA A 98 7.68 -13.78 4.21
CA ALA A 98 8.58 -13.56 3.08
C ALA A 98 10.02 -13.92 3.47
N GLU A 99 10.67 -14.73 2.63
CA GLU A 99 12.11 -15.02 2.75
C GLU A 99 12.90 -13.76 2.37
N THR A 100 13.08 -12.90 3.35
CA THR A 100 13.67 -11.57 3.23
C THR A 100 14.72 -11.46 4.32
N PRO A 101 15.91 -12.04 4.11
CA PRO A 101 16.90 -12.17 5.16
C PRO A 101 17.33 -10.81 5.71
N PHE A 102 17.59 -10.77 7.02
CA PHE A 102 18.09 -9.59 7.70
C PHE A 102 18.92 -9.99 8.93
N GLU A 103 19.81 -9.10 9.32
CA GLU A 103 20.55 -9.17 10.57
C GLU A 103 19.88 -8.31 11.65
N LEU A 104 19.79 -8.82 12.87
CA LEU A 104 19.37 -8.08 14.05
C LEU A 104 20.21 -8.57 15.25
N ASP A 105 20.82 -7.62 15.97
CA ASP A 105 21.65 -7.87 17.15
C ASP A 105 22.74 -8.95 16.93
N GLY A 106 23.40 -8.90 15.76
CA GLY A 106 24.46 -9.83 15.36
C GLY A 106 23.99 -11.21 14.93
N ALA A 107 22.68 -11.46 14.86
CA ALA A 107 22.11 -12.73 14.40
C ALA A 107 21.41 -12.57 13.04
N ASN A 108 21.58 -13.56 12.16
CA ASN A 108 20.96 -13.60 10.84
C ASN A 108 19.64 -14.37 10.88
N TYR A 109 18.57 -13.75 10.35
CA TYR A 109 17.23 -14.33 10.27
C TYR A 109 16.78 -14.43 8.82
N ARG A 110 16.25 -15.59 8.43
CA ARG A 110 15.71 -15.82 7.08
C ARG A 110 14.41 -15.05 6.81
N SER A 111 13.63 -14.79 7.84
CA SER A 111 12.36 -14.05 7.76
C SER A 111 11.97 -13.48 9.13
N VAL A 112 11.03 -12.54 9.17
CA VAL A 112 10.54 -12.02 10.47
C VAL A 112 9.80 -13.12 11.23
N GLU A 113 9.14 -14.04 10.53
CA GLU A 113 8.51 -15.22 11.14
C GLU A 113 9.55 -16.12 11.83
N SER A 114 10.73 -16.33 11.23
CA SER A 114 11.77 -17.17 11.84
C SER A 114 12.34 -16.55 13.11
N PHE A 115 12.55 -15.22 13.11
CA PHE A 115 12.85 -14.46 14.32
C PHE A 115 11.77 -14.66 15.39
N TRP A 116 10.51 -14.45 15.02
CA TRP A 116 9.36 -14.51 15.94
C TRP A 116 9.22 -15.83 16.66
N GLN A 117 9.25 -16.91 15.89
CA GLN A 117 9.04 -18.24 16.45
C GLN A 117 10.24 -18.65 17.29
N GLY A 118 11.43 -18.11 16.98
CA GLY A 118 12.63 -18.23 17.81
C GLY A 118 12.39 -17.73 19.24
N LEU A 119 11.72 -16.59 19.44
CA LEU A 119 11.49 -16.01 20.78
C LEU A 119 10.75 -16.92 21.76
N LYS A 120 10.11 -17.99 21.27
CA LYS A 120 9.43 -19.00 22.10
C LYS A 120 10.38 -20.01 22.74
N PHE A 121 11.65 -20.01 22.32
CA PHE A 121 12.67 -20.93 22.78
C PHE A 121 13.65 -20.20 23.72
N PRO A 122 13.90 -20.73 24.92
CA PRO A 122 14.81 -20.11 25.89
C PRO A 122 16.28 -20.29 25.50
N SER A 123 16.62 -21.39 24.80
CA SER A 123 17.98 -21.67 24.34
C SER A 123 18.38 -20.76 23.17
N ALA A 124 19.55 -20.11 23.29
CA ALA A 124 20.14 -19.35 22.18
C ALA A 124 20.46 -20.25 20.97
N GLU A 125 20.83 -21.51 21.20
CA GLU A 125 21.09 -22.47 20.14
C GLU A 125 19.81 -22.80 19.35
N ASP A 126 18.68 -23.02 20.05
CA ASP A 126 17.41 -23.26 19.38
C ASP A 126 16.91 -22.03 18.64
N ARG A 127 17.11 -20.83 19.19
CA ARG A 127 16.83 -19.57 18.49
C ARG A 127 17.63 -19.46 17.19
N ALA A 128 18.93 -19.76 17.22
CA ALA A 128 19.78 -19.73 16.04
C ALA A 128 19.35 -20.76 14.99
N ARG A 129 18.97 -21.98 15.42
CA ARG A 129 18.40 -23.00 14.53
C ARG A 129 17.13 -22.52 13.84
N LEU A 130 16.20 -21.92 14.60
CA LEU A 130 14.97 -21.37 14.03
C LEU A 130 15.23 -20.21 13.08
N ALA A 131 16.20 -19.34 13.38
CA ALA A 131 16.55 -18.19 12.57
C ALA A 131 16.85 -18.55 11.11
N ALA A 132 17.50 -19.70 10.87
CA ALA A 132 17.84 -20.22 9.55
C ALA A 132 16.69 -20.94 8.81
N MET A 133 15.60 -21.29 9.50
CA MET A 133 14.47 -22.02 8.92
C MET A 133 13.61 -21.12 8.04
N ASN A 134 12.93 -21.72 7.05
CA ASN A 134 11.89 -20.99 6.33
C ASN A 134 10.70 -20.70 7.27
N ALA A 135 9.89 -19.72 6.92
CA ALA A 135 8.78 -19.26 7.76
C ALA A 135 7.78 -20.37 8.12
N ARG A 136 7.54 -21.33 7.21
CA ARG A 136 6.58 -22.42 7.45
C ARG A 136 7.09 -23.41 8.49
N GLU A 137 8.36 -23.78 8.39
CA GLU A 137 9.04 -24.66 9.35
C GLU A 137 9.12 -24.00 10.73
N ALA A 138 9.57 -22.74 10.78
CA ALA A 138 9.67 -21.96 12.01
C ALA A 138 8.30 -21.85 12.70
N ARG A 139 7.24 -21.53 11.94
CA ARG A 139 5.86 -21.47 12.45
C ARG A 139 5.42 -22.81 13.01
N GLY A 140 5.70 -23.91 12.31
CA GLY A 140 5.36 -25.26 12.75
C GLY A 140 6.01 -25.62 14.10
N ARG A 141 7.30 -25.32 14.27
CA ARG A 141 8.01 -25.57 15.52
C ARG A 141 7.55 -24.66 16.66
N GLY A 142 7.49 -23.35 16.41
CA GLY A 142 7.07 -22.40 17.44
C GLY A 142 5.59 -22.52 17.81
N ALA A 143 4.72 -23.05 16.94
CA ALA A 143 3.34 -23.37 17.31
C ALA A 143 3.26 -24.53 18.32
N ARG A 144 4.15 -25.53 18.20
CA ARG A 144 4.22 -26.67 19.16
C ARG A 144 4.83 -26.26 20.49
N GLN A 145 5.82 -25.37 20.46
CA GLN A 145 6.49 -24.89 21.67
C GLN A 145 5.60 -23.95 22.50
N GLY A 146 4.92 -23.00 21.84
CA GLY A 146 4.19 -21.93 22.54
C GLY A 146 5.12 -21.02 23.34
N TYR A 147 4.59 -19.96 23.95
CA TYR A 147 5.35 -19.18 24.92
C TYR A 147 5.30 -19.87 26.28
N GLN A 148 6.45 -19.96 26.95
CA GLN A 148 6.61 -20.60 28.27
C GLN A 148 6.69 -19.58 29.42
N GLY A 149 6.24 -18.34 29.18
CA GLY A 149 6.34 -17.22 30.13
C GLY A 149 7.16 -16.07 29.55
N VAL A 150 8.12 -15.57 30.34
CA VAL A 150 9.00 -14.45 29.98
C VAL A 150 10.00 -14.89 28.90
N ILE A 151 10.20 -14.03 27.90
CA ILE A 151 11.23 -14.17 26.87
C ILE A 151 12.49 -13.49 27.39
N GLU A 152 13.64 -14.18 27.30
CA GLU A 152 14.94 -13.54 27.46
C GLU A 152 15.55 -13.24 26.08
N TYR A 153 15.79 -11.96 25.81
CA TYR A 153 16.37 -11.50 24.55
C TYR A 153 17.34 -10.34 24.80
N ALA A 154 18.58 -10.46 24.32
CA ALA A 154 19.64 -9.46 24.51
C ALA A 154 19.81 -8.98 25.98
N GLY A 155 19.64 -9.89 26.95
CA GLY A 155 19.72 -9.57 28.38
C GLY A 155 18.46 -8.90 28.98
N ALA A 156 17.43 -8.64 28.17
CA ALA A 156 16.16 -8.11 28.64
C ALA A 156 15.12 -9.22 28.85
N GLN A 157 14.28 -9.04 29.87
CA GLN A 157 13.11 -9.87 30.13
C GLN A 157 11.87 -9.23 29.51
N ILE A 158 11.22 -9.94 28.59
CA ILE A 158 10.11 -9.42 27.79
C ILE A 158 8.90 -10.33 27.95
N ILE A 159 7.77 -9.76 28.33
CA ILE A 159 6.51 -10.50 28.45
C ILE A 159 5.81 -10.52 27.07
N PRO A 160 5.47 -11.69 26.51
CA PRO A 160 4.74 -11.78 25.26
C PRO A 160 3.42 -11.00 25.31
N GLY A 161 3.09 -10.31 24.22
CA GLY A 161 1.85 -9.53 24.14
C GLY A 161 1.89 -8.13 24.76
N THR A 162 3.05 -7.71 25.26
CA THR A 162 3.23 -6.36 25.82
C THR A 162 3.85 -5.38 24.83
N ALA A 163 3.87 -4.10 25.19
CA ALA A 163 4.50 -3.06 24.39
C ALA A 163 5.98 -3.34 24.09
N ASP A 164 6.73 -3.90 25.06
CA ASP A 164 8.15 -4.24 24.85
C ASP A 164 8.33 -5.36 23.85
N HIS A 165 7.45 -6.37 23.91
CA HIS A 165 7.41 -7.41 22.89
C HIS A 165 7.13 -6.80 21.51
N TRP A 166 6.15 -5.92 21.37
CA TRP A 166 5.83 -5.31 20.08
C TRP A 166 6.93 -4.36 19.57
N ARG A 167 7.67 -3.68 20.45
CA ARG A 167 8.85 -2.89 20.08
C ARG A 167 9.97 -3.76 19.53
N LEU A 168 10.24 -4.90 20.17
CA LEU A 168 11.19 -5.88 19.63
C LEU A 168 10.77 -6.34 18.23
N MET A 169 9.47 -6.48 18.00
CA MET A 169 8.98 -6.86 16.69
C MET A 169 9.08 -5.80 15.64
N GLU A 170 8.84 -4.56 16.03
CA GLU A 170 9.09 -3.42 15.18
C GLU A 170 10.57 -3.33 14.81
N ALA A 171 11.50 -3.62 15.73
CA ALA A 171 12.93 -3.65 15.43
C ALA A 171 13.27 -4.69 14.34
N ALA A 172 12.72 -5.90 14.43
CA ALA A 172 12.89 -6.93 13.41
C ALA A 172 12.29 -6.51 12.05
N CYS A 173 11.09 -5.91 12.04
CA CYS A 173 10.51 -5.37 10.81
C CYS A 173 11.38 -4.25 10.22
N ARG A 174 11.86 -3.30 11.04
CA ARG A 174 12.74 -2.22 10.61
C ARG A 174 14.02 -2.78 10.00
N ALA A 175 14.66 -3.76 10.64
CA ALA A 175 15.84 -4.42 10.11
C ALA A 175 15.57 -5.06 8.74
N LYS A 176 14.47 -5.83 8.60
CA LYS A 176 14.03 -6.37 7.31
C LYS A 176 13.92 -5.29 6.23
N PHE A 177 13.17 -4.23 6.47
CA PHE A 177 12.92 -3.23 5.42
C PHE A 177 14.11 -2.27 5.20
N ALA A 178 15.02 -2.13 6.17
CA ALA A 178 16.27 -1.42 5.99
C ALA A 178 17.23 -2.19 5.06
N GLN A 179 17.32 -3.51 5.25
CA GLN A 179 18.34 -4.33 4.60
C GLN A 179 17.85 -5.02 3.32
N ASN A 180 16.54 -5.22 3.15
CA ASN A 180 15.97 -5.86 1.98
C ASN A 180 15.27 -4.86 1.05
N GLU A 181 15.90 -4.55 -0.09
CA GLU A 181 15.41 -3.56 -1.06
C GLU A 181 14.06 -3.93 -1.66
N ALA A 182 13.85 -5.19 -2.03
CA ALA A 182 12.59 -5.64 -2.63
C ALA A 182 11.41 -5.48 -1.65
N ALA A 183 11.59 -5.89 -0.39
CA ALA A 183 10.59 -5.70 0.65
C ALA A 183 10.35 -4.21 0.94
N ARG A 184 11.41 -3.39 0.96
CA ARG A 184 11.32 -1.93 1.15
C ARG A 184 10.50 -1.29 0.04
N ALA A 185 10.83 -1.59 -1.22
CA ALA A 185 10.13 -1.09 -2.39
C ALA A 185 8.66 -1.51 -2.36
N ALA A 186 8.37 -2.77 -2.06
CA ALA A 186 7.01 -3.27 -1.93
C ALA A 186 6.21 -2.51 -0.85
N LEU A 187 6.80 -2.26 0.32
CA LEU A 187 6.14 -1.50 1.39
C LEU A 187 5.90 -0.03 1.00
N LEU A 188 6.86 0.63 0.36
CA LEU A 188 6.72 2.02 -0.08
C LEU A 188 5.70 2.16 -1.22
N ALA A 189 5.65 1.20 -2.15
CA ALA A 189 4.72 1.18 -3.27
C ALA A 189 3.25 1.11 -2.86
N THR A 190 2.95 0.69 -1.62
CA THR A 190 1.58 0.74 -1.08
C THR A 190 1.02 2.16 -0.92
N GLY A 191 1.85 3.18 -1.10
CA GLY A 191 1.40 4.57 -1.04
C GLY A 191 0.76 4.90 0.29
N ASP A 192 -0.34 5.64 0.24
CA ASP A 192 -1.09 6.05 1.43
C ASP A 192 -2.22 5.10 1.81
N ARG A 193 -2.31 3.94 1.13
CA ARG A 193 -3.33 2.94 1.42
C ARG A 193 -3.12 2.38 2.84
N PRO A 194 -4.18 2.22 3.64
CA PRO A 194 -4.11 1.54 4.92
C PRO A 194 -3.65 0.10 4.74
N LEU A 195 -2.77 -0.39 5.61
CA LEU A 195 -2.42 -1.80 5.66
C LEU A 195 -3.27 -2.49 6.74
N THR A 196 -3.65 -3.73 6.50
CA THR A 196 -4.37 -4.57 7.46
C THR A 196 -3.77 -5.97 7.50
N HIS A 197 -3.96 -6.69 8.61
CA HIS A 197 -3.57 -8.09 8.75
C HIS A 197 -4.74 -8.91 9.29
N ARG A 198 -5.69 -9.25 8.42
CA ARG A 198 -6.89 -10.01 8.77
C ARG A 198 -6.66 -11.47 8.41
N LEU A 199 -6.45 -12.28 9.44
CA LEU A 199 -6.35 -13.74 9.36
C LEU A 199 -7.64 -14.41 9.82
N ARG A 200 -7.83 -15.68 9.44
CA ARG A 200 -8.95 -16.50 9.95
C ARG A 200 -8.91 -16.66 11.48
N ARG A 201 -7.70 -16.78 12.04
CA ARG A 201 -7.44 -16.83 13.47
C ARG A 201 -6.36 -15.83 13.79
N ASP A 202 -6.70 -14.82 14.58
CA ASP A 202 -5.76 -13.80 14.98
C ASP A 202 -4.84 -14.30 16.11
N SER A 203 -3.65 -13.71 16.19
CA SER A 203 -2.68 -14.00 17.25
C SER A 203 -3.05 -13.24 18.52
N GLN A 204 -2.97 -13.92 19.67
CA GLN A 204 -3.23 -13.29 20.97
C GLN A 204 -2.04 -12.45 21.45
N THR A 205 -0.82 -12.78 21.03
CA THR A 205 0.38 -12.05 21.46
C THR A 205 0.76 -10.93 20.50
N ILE A 206 0.34 -11.02 19.24
CA ILE A 206 0.54 -9.95 18.24
C ILE A 206 -0.67 -9.92 17.33
N PRO A 207 -1.76 -9.30 17.80
CA PRO A 207 -2.96 -9.13 16.99
C PRO A 207 -2.64 -8.47 15.64
N GLY A 208 -3.44 -8.78 14.63
CA GLY A 208 -3.24 -8.27 13.28
C GLY A 208 -3.26 -6.75 13.19
N VAL A 209 -3.98 -6.07 14.09
CA VAL A 209 -3.97 -4.61 14.21
C VAL A 209 -2.58 -4.08 14.60
N ILE A 210 -1.90 -4.74 15.54
CA ILE A 210 -0.54 -4.37 15.96
C ILE A 210 0.46 -4.59 14.83
N MET A 211 0.32 -5.71 14.10
CA MET A 211 1.17 -5.96 12.92
C MET A 211 1.01 -4.90 11.84
N ALA A 212 -0.23 -4.55 11.53
CA ALA A 212 -0.54 -3.51 10.57
C ALA A 212 0.07 -2.16 10.99
N GLU A 213 -0.07 -1.79 12.26
CA GLU A 213 0.54 -0.57 12.81
C GLU A 213 2.06 -0.57 12.71
N ILE A 214 2.72 -1.71 13.00
CA ILE A 214 4.18 -1.85 12.85
C ILE A 214 4.60 -1.58 11.40
N TRP A 215 3.93 -2.18 10.41
CA TRP A 215 4.26 -1.93 9.00
C TRP A 215 4.00 -0.47 8.60
N MET A 216 2.90 0.13 9.03
CA MET A 216 2.62 1.54 8.72
C MET A 216 3.63 2.49 9.35
N ARG A 217 4.02 2.29 10.61
CA ARG A 217 5.06 3.09 11.28
C ARG A 217 6.43 2.91 10.61
N THR A 218 6.74 1.67 10.21
CA THR A 218 7.98 1.37 9.45
C THR A 218 7.97 2.07 8.10
N ARG A 219 6.85 2.07 7.37
CA ARG A 219 6.68 2.79 6.10
C ARG A 219 6.91 4.29 6.27
N GLN A 220 6.33 4.90 7.31
CA GLN A 220 6.53 6.32 7.61
C GLN A 220 7.99 6.64 7.93
N TRP A 221 8.66 5.78 8.69
CA TRP A 221 10.08 5.93 8.99
C TRP A 221 10.94 5.88 7.71
N LEU A 222 10.72 4.89 6.84
CA LEU A 222 11.45 4.76 5.56
C LEU A 222 11.29 5.98 4.66
N ARG A 223 10.08 6.54 4.58
CA ARG A 223 9.83 7.76 3.79
C ARG A 223 10.69 8.94 4.24
N ARG A 224 10.77 9.16 5.56
CA ARG A 224 11.59 10.23 6.14
C ARG A 224 13.09 10.03 5.86
N ASP A 225 13.55 8.79 5.83
CA ASP A 225 14.95 8.49 5.53
C ASP A 225 15.27 8.71 4.05
N VAL A 226 14.36 8.35 3.14
CA VAL A 226 14.48 8.66 1.69
C VAL A 226 14.51 10.18 1.46
N GLU A 227 13.64 10.93 2.11
CA GLU A 227 13.59 12.40 2.00
C GLU A 227 14.89 13.07 2.49
N LYS A 228 15.51 12.54 3.56
CA LYS A 228 16.78 13.05 4.08
C LYS A 228 17.97 12.71 3.18
N GLY A 229 17.91 11.59 2.46
CA GLY A 229 18.97 11.14 1.54
C GLY A 229 18.89 11.75 0.14
N ALA A 230 17.78 12.41 -0.22
CA ALA A 230 17.63 13.06 -1.52
C ALA A 230 18.57 14.27 -1.64
N PRO A 231 19.32 14.42 -2.76
CA PRO A 231 20.16 15.59 -2.97
C PRO A 231 19.30 16.85 -2.96
N ARG A 232 19.62 17.79 -2.04
CA ARG A 232 19.01 19.12 -2.04
C ARG A 232 19.33 19.79 -3.38
N GLN A 233 18.34 19.97 -4.24
CA GLN A 233 18.51 20.78 -5.44
C GLN A 233 18.91 22.19 -4.99
N ALA A 234 20.13 22.60 -5.35
CA ALA A 234 20.65 23.92 -5.07
C ALA A 234 19.85 24.95 -5.88
N SER A 235 18.85 25.57 -5.25
CA SER A 235 18.21 26.78 -5.77
C SER A 235 19.14 27.96 -5.51
N GLY A 236 20.00 28.27 -6.49
CA GLY A 236 21.03 29.28 -6.31
C GLY A 236 21.66 29.80 -7.58
N GLN A 237 20.85 30.26 -8.54
CA GLN A 237 21.33 31.22 -9.55
C GLN A 237 20.40 32.43 -9.55
N ARG A 238 20.66 33.36 -8.62
CA ARG A 238 20.41 34.78 -8.87
C ARG A 238 21.60 35.26 -9.68
N SER A 239 21.45 35.32 -11.00
CA SER A 239 22.24 36.24 -11.81
C SER A 239 21.73 37.64 -11.49
N GLY A 240 22.50 38.36 -10.67
CA GLY A 240 22.41 39.79 -10.45
C GLY A 240 23.84 40.32 -10.40
N ASP A 241 24.21 41.02 -11.47
CA ASP A 241 25.20 42.08 -11.61
C ASP A 241 26.63 41.88 -11.07
N ILE A 242 27.62 42.13 -11.94
CA ILE A 242 28.49 43.32 -11.93
C ILE A 242 29.67 43.05 -12.89
N ALA A 243 29.70 43.79 -14.01
CA ALA A 243 30.84 44.53 -14.57
C ALA A 243 30.49 45.01 -15.98
#